data_AF-A0A093XI53-F1
#
_entry.id   AF-A0A093XI53-F1
#
_cell.length_a   1.000
_cell.length_b   1.000
_cell.length_c   1.000
_cell.angle_alpha   90.00
_cell.angle_beta   90.00
_cell.angle_gamma   90.00
#
_symmetry.space_group_name_H-M   'P 1'
#
loop_
_entity.id
_entity.type
_entity.pdbx_description
1 polymer ?
#
loop_
_entity_poly.entity_id
_entity_poly.type
_entity_poly.pdbx_seq_one_letter_code
_entity_poly.pdbx_strand_id
1 'polypeptide(L)'
;MAQTRSKGKDMRVATKTFQSPCQDETLTSDPPVLWIPKDELGVAEDEIAHTRETYNSIEISCDGASLNAQGKLILGGQPPVWRLK
;
A
#
# COMPACT_ATOMS: atom_id res chain seq x y z
N MET A 1 8.31 -50.58 -9.50
CA MET A 1 8.19 -50.14 -8.09
C MET A 1 8.45 -48.63 -8.03
N ALA A 2 7.59 -47.94 -7.28
CA ALA A 2 7.68 -46.59 -6.68
C ALA A 2 7.94 -45.33 -7.56
N GLN A 3 6.92 -44.47 -7.57
CA GLN A 3 6.99 -43.00 -7.73
C GLN A 3 7.91 -42.36 -6.67
N THR A 4 8.42 -41.15 -6.91
CA THR A 4 8.01 -39.97 -6.11
C THR A 4 8.14 -38.66 -6.89
N ARG A 5 7.06 -37.86 -6.79
CA ARG A 5 6.90 -36.45 -7.19
C ARG A 5 7.66 -35.55 -6.20
N SER A 6 8.08 -34.37 -6.65
CA SER A 6 7.54 -33.11 -6.11
C SER A 6 7.89 -31.96 -7.05
N LYS A 7 6.90 -31.47 -7.79
CA LYS A 7 7.01 -30.21 -8.55
C LYS A 7 6.18 -29.21 -7.78
N GLY A 8 6.85 -28.24 -7.15
CA GLY A 8 6.22 -27.18 -6.37
C GLY A 8 5.11 -26.52 -7.18
N LYS A 9 3.91 -26.52 -6.60
CA LYS A 9 2.72 -25.91 -7.21
C LYS A 9 2.75 -24.44 -6.81
N ASP A 10 3.13 -23.57 -7.74
CA ASP A 10 2.98 -22.12 -7.59
C ASP A 10 1.50 -21.80 -7.31
N MET A 11 1.19 -21.48 -6.05
CA MET A 11 -0.08 -20.89 -5.66
C MET A 11 -0.06 -19.42 -6.08
N ARG A 12 -0.40 -19.14 -7.35
CA ARG A 12 -0.86 -17.80 -7.71
C ARG A 12 -2.24 -17.61 -7.09
N VAL A 13 -2.29 -16.88 -5.98
CA VAL A 13 -3.53 -16.32 -5.45
C VAL A 13 -4.08 -15.38 -6.52
N ALA A 14 -5.15 -15.81 -7.18
CA ALA A 14 -5.90 -14.96 -8.09
C ALA A 14 -6.75 -14.00 -7.24
N THR A 15 -6.26 -12.79 -7.03
CA THR A 15 -7.06 -11.68 -6.49
C THR A 15 -8.10 -11.31 -7.55
N LYS A 16 -9.24 -12.00 -7.52
CA LYS A 16 -10.37 -11.70 -8.40
C LYS A 16 -11.05 -10.44 -7.87
N THR A 17 -10.57 -9.27 -8.31
CA THR A 17 -11.32 -8.02 -8.19
C THR A 17 -12.56 -8.14 -9.07
N PHE A 18 -13.73 -8.20 -8.44
CA PHE A 18 -15.00 -8.03 -9.13
C PHE A 18 -15.13 -6.56 -9.54
N GLN A 19 -14.65 -6.23 -10.75
CA GLN A 19 -14.97 -4.95 -11.36
C GLN A 19 -16.38 -5.04 -11.98
N SER A 20 -17.39 -4.70 -11.18
CA SER A 20 -18.67 -4.25 -11.72
C SER A 20 -18.51 -2.80 -12.19
N PRO A 21 -18.90 -2.42 -13.42
CA PRO A 21 -18.79 -1.05 -13.90
C PRO A 21 -19.94 -0.21 -13.33
N CYS A 22 -19.86 0.12 -12.04
CA CYS A 22 -20.63 1.24 -11.51
C CYS A 22 -19.78 2.50 -11.76
N GLN A 23 -19.84 2.99 -13.00
CA GLN A 23 -19.11 4.16 -13.52
C GLN A 23 -19.88 5.44 -13.18
N ASP A 24 -20.26 5.62 -11.91
CA ASP A 24 -20.86 6.86 -11.44
C ASP A 24 -19.78 7.63 -10.69
N GLU A 25 -19.12 8.57 -11.37
CA GLU A 25 -18.01 9.38 -10.81
C GLU A 25 -18.41 10.11 -9.52
N THR A 26 -19.71 10.35 -9.31
CA THR A 26 -20.30 10.93 -8.10
C THR A 26 -20.35 9.98 -6.90
N LEU A 27 -20.21 8.66 -7.09
CA LEU A 27 -20.24 7.64 -6.02
C LEU A 27 -18.86 7.02 -5.75
N THR A 28 -17.86 7.28 -6.59
CA THR A 28 -16.48 6.87 -6.34
C THR A 28 -15.76 7.89 -5.46
N SER A 29 -15.31 7.45 -4.27
CA SER A 29 -14.37 8.22 -3.45
C SER A 29 -12.97 8.11 -4.02
N ASP A 30 -12.18 9.17 -3.89
CA ASP A 30 -10.74 9.08 -4.16
C ASP A 30 -10.15 7.97 -3.27
N PRO A 31 -9.25 7.13 -3.81
CA PRO A 31 -8.61 6.08 -3.04
C PRO A 31 -7.87 6.70 -1.84
N PRO A 32 -7.95 6.09 -0.64
CA PRO A 32 -7.25 6.62 0.52
C PRO A 32 -5.74 6.49 0.33
N VAL A 33 -5.02 7.52 0.75
CA VAL A 33 -3.55 7.51 0.82
C VAL A 33 -3.13 7.07 2.22
N LEU A 34 -2.44 5.95 2.32
CA LEU A 34 -1.83 5.48 3.57
C LEU A 34 -0.53 6.25 3.83
N TRP A 35 -0.38 6.79 5.03
CA TRP A 35 0.87 7.42 5.44
C TRP A 35 1.74 6.49 6.28
N ILE A 36 3.00 6.38 5.88
CA ILE A 36 4.06 5.74 6.65
C ILE A 36 5.10 6.81 6.97
N PRO A 37 5.39 7.10 8.24
CA PRO A 37 6.34 8.14 8.59
C PRO A 37 7.74 7.79 8.09
N LYS A 38 8.42 8.76 7.47
CA LYS A 38 9.81 8.64 7.07
C LYS A 38 10.72 8.38 8.26
N ASP A 39 11.51 7.32 8.19
CA ASP A 39 12.51 6.95 9.18
C ASP A 39 13.93 7.10 8.64
N GLU A 40 14.91 7.16 9.54
CA GLU A 40 16.34 7.29 9.20
C GLU A 40 16.94 6.00 8.61
N LEU A 41 16.29 4.85 8.80
CA LEU A 41 16.75 3.57 8.26
C LEU A 41 16.27 3.36 6.81
N GLY A 42 15.40 4.23 6.31
CA GLY A 42 14.82 4.15 4.97
C GLY A 42 13.76 3.06 4.80
N VAL A 43 13.25 2.49 5.90
CA VAL A 43 12.24 1.41 5.86
C VAL A 43 10.97 1.90 5.17
N ALA A 44 10.51 3.12 5.45
CA ALA A 44 9.32 3.68 4.84
C ALA A 44 9.42 3.76 3.30
N GLU A 45 10.59 4.17 2.78
CA GLU A 45 10.81 4.30 1.33
C GLU A 45 10.86 2.91 0.66
N ASP A 46 11.49 1.94 1.31
CA ASP A 46 11.58 0.56 0.83
C ASP A 46 10.19 -0.09 0.75
N GLU A 47 9.37 0.07 1.80
CA GLU A 47 7.99 -0.44 1.84
C GLU A 47 7.09 0.26 0.79
N ILE A 48 7.29 1.56 0.54
CA ILE A 48 6.59 2.29 -0.53
C ILE A 48 6.98 1.75 -1.90
N ALA A 49 8.27 1.55 -2.16
CA ALA A 49 8.77 1.02 -3.42
C ALA A 49 8.25 -0.41 -3.67
N HIS A 50 8.38 -1.28 -2.66
CA HIS A 50 7.93 -2.66 -2.73
C HIS A 50 6.41 -2.77 -2.97
N THR A 51 5.62 -1.95 -2.28
CA THR A 51 4.17 -1.94 -2.46
C THR A 51 3.78 -1.45 -3.85
N ARG A 52 4.42 -0.39 -4.36
CA ARG A 52 4.17 0.11 -5.72
C ARG A 52 4.49 -0.92 -6.81
N GLU A 53 5.49 -1.77 -6.58
CA GLU A 53 5.84 -2.85 -7.53
C GLU A 53 4.88 -4.04 -7.44
N THR A 54 4.36 -4.34 -6.25
CA THR A 54 3.57 -5.55 -5.99
C THR A 54 2.05 -5.31 -6.10
N TYR A 55 1.57 -4.13 -5.68
CA TYR A 55 0.15 -3.80 -5.54
C TYR A 55 -0.14 -2.35 -5.94
N ASN A 56 -0.84 -2.15 -7.06
CA ASN A 56 -1.31 -0.82 -7.50
C ASN A 56 -2.63 -0.37 -6.84
N SER A 57 -3.14 -1.10 -5.85
CA SER A 57 -4.46 -0.83 -5.25
C SER A 57 -4.42 0.10 -4.05
N ILE A 58 -3.25 0.38 -3.47
CA ILE A 58 -3.08 1.20 -2.27
C ILE A 58 -2.03 2.27 -2.59
N GLU A 59 -2.38 3.53 -2.38
CA GLU A 59 -1.42 4.63 -2.46
C GLU A 59 -0.76 4.81 -1.10
N ILE A 60 0.57 4.71 -1.05
CA ILE A 60 1.36 4.94 0.17
C ILE A 60 2.27 6.14 -0.05
N SER A 61 2.36 7.01 0.97
CA SER A 61 3.24 8.18 0.98
C SER A 61 3.87 8.38 2.35
N CYS A 62 5.08 8.94 2.38
CA CYS A 62 5.72 9.44 3.60
C CYS A 62 5.82 10.97 3.63
N ASP A 63 5.22 11.65 2.65
CA ASP A 63 5.28 13.10 2.56
C ASP A 63 4.58 13.74 3.77
N GLY A 64 5.23 14.70 4.42
CA GLY A 64 4.67 15.37 5.59
C GLY A 64 4.62 14.57 6.90
N ALA A 65 5.16 13.34 6.95
CA ALA A 65 5.27 12.54 8.17
C ALA A 65 6.67 11.95 8.34
N SER A 66 7.30 12.16 9.50
CA SER A 66 8.62 11.57 9.81
C SER A 66 8.73 11.13 11.28
N LEU A 67 9.67 10.25 11.57
CA LEU A 67 10.03 9.88 12.94
C LEU A 67 11.23 10.68 13.39
N ASN A 68 11.20 11.15 14.64
CA ASN A 68 12.39 11.72 15.27
C ASN A 68 13.32 10.61 15.81
N ALA A 69 14.50 11.00 16.30
CA ALA A 69 15.47 10.06 16.88
C ALA A 69 14.95 9.26 18.10
N GLN A 70 13.82 9.65 18.68
CA GLN A 70 13.17 8.97 19.81
C GLN A 70 12.00 8.07 19.35
N GLY A 71 11.78 7.94 18.03
CA GLY A 71 10.67 7.19 17.44
C GLY A 71 9.32 7.90 17.55
N LYS A 72 9.30 9.21 17.86
CA LYS A 72 8.07 10.00 17.91
C LYS A 72 7.71 10.55 16.54
N LEU A 73 6.43 10.44 16.19
CA LEU A 73 5.86 11.03 14.99
C LEU A 73 5.97 12.56 15.01
N ILE A 74 6.60 13.10 13.97
CA ILE A 74 6.61 14.52 13.61
C ILE A 74 5.77 14.67 12.34
N LEU A 75 4.84 15.62 12.37
CA LEU A 75 4.03 15.99 11.22
C LEU A 75 4.60 17.27 10.63
N GLY A 76 5.22 17.17 9.45
CA GLY A 76 5.71 18.31 8.67
C GLY A 76 4.67 18.91 7.72
N GLY A 77 3.51 18.25 7.58
CA GLY A 77 2.41 18.69 6.72
C GLY A 77 1.05 18.29 7.27
N GLN A 78 -0.01 18.68 6.56
CA GLN A 78 -1.36 18.24 6.91
C GLN A 78 -1.54 16.77 6.52
N PRO A 79 -2.03 15.89 7.42
CA PRO A 79 -2.38 14.52 7.08
C PRO A 79 -3.23 14.48 5.80
N PRO A 80 -3.08 13.43 4.97
CA PRO A 80 -3.77 13.31 3.70
C PRO A 80 -5.23 13.28 4.08
N VAL A 81 -5.85 14.44 3.92
CA VAL A 81 -7.14 14.72 4.52
C VAL A 81 -8.11 13.85 3.74
N TRP A 82 -8.72 12.90 4.44
CA TRP A 82 -10.10 12.48 4.21
C TRP A 82 -10.88 13.72 3.76
N ARG A 83 -11.06 13.89 2.46
CA ARG A 83 -11.83 15.00 1.92
C ARG A 83 -13.28 14.75 2.36
N LEU A 84 -13.73 15.43 3.41
CA LEU A 84 -15.16 15.68 3.56
C LEU A 84 -15.55 16.55 2.35
N LYS A 85 -16.16 15.93 1.34
CA LYS A 85 -16.90 16.64 0.30
C LYS A 85 -18.09 17.35 0.93
#